data_AF-A0A956GH69-F1
#
_entry.id   AF-A0A956GH69-F1
#
_cell.length_a   1.000
_cell.length_b   1.000
_cell.length_c   1.000
_cell.angle_alpha   90.00
_cell.angle_beta   90.00
_cell.angle_gamma   90.00
#
_symmetry.space_group_name_H-M   'P 1'
#
loop_
_entity.id
_entity.type
_entity.pdbx_description
1 polymer ?
#
loop_
_entity_poly.entity_id
_entity_poly.type
_entity_poly.pdbx_seq_one_letter_code
_entity_poly.pdbx_strand_id
1 'polypeptide(L)'
;MPFGLLLLWPINLGLAVERWRARHGAHIGDWLEAIGELEALSSLATYAFERPRDPFATIIARGDGDDDGRGARIHGSGLRHPLLEDCVANDIALDAETRALIISGSNMSGKSTYLRTVGTNVVLALAGAPVRAQKLELTPLHLGATLRIEDSLAAGRSRFFAELARLKQLVDVAERSQQRDGDAHAAPLLFLLDEVLAGTNSGDRQRGAMLLIDALLSRGAIGLVTTHDLAIAESARERGGIENRHFTDELGVGPDGAPAPTFDYQLRDGIVEGSNALALMRAIGLTQAT
;
A
#
# COMPACT_ATOMS: atom_id res chain seq x y z
N MET A 1 16.80 -32.20 -51.13
CA MET A 1 18.14 -32.83 -51.05
C MET A 1 17.99 -34.35 -50.87
N PRO A 2 18.20 -35.18 -51.90
CA PRO A 2 17.95 -36.63 -51.85
C PRO A 2 18.81 -37.38 -50.82
N PHE A 3 19.99 -36.84 -50.47
CA PHE A 3 20.90 -37.41 -49.47
C PHE A 3 20.31 -37.44 -48.04
N GLY A 4 19.48 -36.47 -47.66
CA GLY A 4 18.88 -36.42 -46.32
C GLY A 4 17.87 -37.53 -46.05
N LEU A 5 17.23 -38.03 -47.12
CA LEU A 5 16.26 -39.13 -47.06
C LEU A 5 16.99 -40.49 -47.00
N LEU A 6 18.07 -40.66 -47.77
CA LEU A 6 18.94 -41.84 -47.74
C LEU A 6 19.64 -42.04 -46.39
N LEU A 7 20.02 -40.95 -45.71
CA LEU A 7 20.67 -40.97 -44.41
C LEU A 7 19.67 -41.02 -43.23
N LEU A 8 18.36 -41.10 -43.50
CA LEU A 8 17.30 -41.01 -42.49
C LEU A 8 17.51 -39.84 -41.50
N TRP A 9 18.02 -38.72 -42.02
CA TRP A 9 18.42 -37.58 -41.20
C TRP A 9 17.33 -37.09 -40.23
N PRO A 10 16.04 -37.00 -40.63
CA PRO A 10 14.97 -36.60 -39.72
C PRO A 10 14.78 -37.57 -38.54
N ILE A 11 14.95 -38.87 -38.75
CA ILE A 11 14.81 -39.89 -37.70
C ILE A 11 15.97 -39.79 -36.72
N ASN A 12 17.19 -39.67 -37.23
CA ASN A 12 18.38 -39.49 -36.40
C ASN A 12 18.30 -38.21 -35.56
N LEU A 13 17.80 -37.11 -36.14
CA LEU A 13 17.55 -35.86 -35.44
C LEU A 13 16.46 -36.03 -34.35
N GLY A 14 15.35 -36.70 -34.67
CA GLY A 14 14.29 -36.98 -33.70
C GLY A 14 14.78 -37.82 -32.51
N LEU A 15 15.56 -38.88 -32.78
CA LEU A 15 16.20 -39.68 -31.73
C LEU A 15 17.21 -38.88 -30.93
N ALA A 16 17.96 -37.98 -31.54
CA ALA A 16 18.88 -37.09 -30.83
C ALA A 16 18.14 -36.11 -29.91
N VAL A 17 17.03 -35.53 -30.36
CA VAL A 17 16.16 -34.67 -29.55
C VAL A 17 15.55 -35.45 -28.39
N GLU A 18 15.03 -36.66 -28.60
CA GLU A 18 14.48 -37.49 -27.52
C GLU A 18 15.56 -37.92 -26.51
N ARG A 19 16.77 -38.26 -26.95
CA ARG A 19 17.90 -38.53 -26.04
C ARG A 19 18.29 -37.29 -25.23
N TRP A 20 18.30 -36.12 -25.87
CA TRP A 20 18.58 -34.86 -25.19
C TRP A 20 17.48 -34.54 -24.16
N ARG A 21 16.21 -34.69 -24.54
CA ARG A 21 15.05 -34.50 -23.67
C ARG A 21 15.04 -35.47 -22.48
N ALA A 22 15.37 -36.74 -22.71
CA ALA A 22 15.48 -37.72 -21.63
C ALA A 22 16.62 -37.39 -20.66
N ARG A 23 17.71 -36.79 -21.13
CA ARG A 23 18.86 -36.42 -20.30
C ARG A 23 18.68 -35.07 -19.58
N HIS A 24 18.07 -34.08 -20.21
CA HIS A 24 18.05 -32.69 -19.72
C HIS A 24 16.66 -32.12 -19.49
N GLY A 25 15.60 -32.75 -20.01
CA GLY A 25 14.24 -32.20 -19.99
C GLY A 25 13.73 -31.92 -18.59
N ALA A 26 14.14 -32.72 -17.59
CA ALA A 26 13.81 -32.50 -16.18
C ALA A 26 14.41 -31.22 -15.60
N HIS A 27 15.53 -30.72 -16.16
CA HIS A 27 16.25 -29.54 -15.68
C HIS A 27 15.82 -28.23 -16.36
N ILE A 28 15.03 -28.29 -17.42
CA ILE A 28 14.61 -27.08 -18.17
C ILE A 28 13.83 -26.13 -17.25
N GLY A 29 12.99 -26.67 -16.35
CA GLY A 29 12.27 -25.87 -15.36
C GLY A 29 13.22 -25.07 -14.47
N ASP A 30 14.16 -25.75 -13.83
CA ASP A 30 15.17 -25.14 -12.95
C ASP A 30 16.02 -24.08 -13.68
N TRP A 31 16.37 -24.33 -14.95
CA TRP A 31 17.13 -23.37 -15.75
C TRP A 31 16.33 -22.12 -16.08
N LEU A 32 15.05 -22.27 -16.42
CA LEU A 32 14.17 -21.14 -16.68
C LEU A 32 13.92 -20.34 -15.40
N GLU A 33 13.78 -21.00 -14.25
CA GLU A 33 13.65 -20.35 -12.94
C GLU A 33 14.91 -19.56 -12.59
N ALA A 34 16.09 -20.15 -12.77
CA ALA A 34 17.37 -19.47 -12.52
C ALA A 34 17.59 -18.25 -13.44
N ILE A 35 17.23 -18.36 -14.73
CA ILE A 35 17.28 -17.22 -15.66
C ILE A 35 16.27 -16.14 -15.21
N GLY A 36 15.06 -16.53 -14.82
CA GLY A 36 14.04 -15.61 -14.32
C GLY A 36 14.49 -14.85 -13.07
N GLU A 37 15.14 -15.54 -12.12
CA GLU A 37 15.72 -14.91 -10.92
C GLU A 37 16.83 -13.91 -11.30
N LEU A 38 17.73 -14.30 -12.21
CA LEU A 38 18.77 -13.41 -12.70
C LEU A 38 18.20 -12.15 -13.38
N GLU A 39 17.17 -12.30 -14.22
CA GLU A 39 16.49 -11.18 -14.87
C GLU A 39 15.80 -10.24 -13.87
N ALA A 40 15.11 -10.81 -12.87
CA ALA A 40 14.46 -10.04 -11.81
C ALA A 40 15.48 -9.24 -10.97
N LEU A 41 16.56 -9.89 -10.53
CA LEU A 41 17.64 -9.23 -9.78
C LEU A 41 18.35 -8.17 -10.63
N SER A 42 18.56 -8.41 -11.92
CA SER A 42 19.16 -7.43 -12.84
C SER A 42 18.28 -6.19 -13.02
N SER A 43 16.96 -6.37 -13.02
CA SER A 43 15.99 -5.26 -13.05
C SER A 43 16.09 -4.39 -11.79
N LEU A 44 16.09 -5.01 -10.59
CA LEU A 44 16.24 -4.29 -9.33
C LEU A 44 17.61 -3.59 -9.21
N ALA A 45 18.68 -4.25 -9.66
CA ALA A 45 20.01 -3.67 -9.70
C ALA A 45 20.10 -2.46 -10.64
N THR A 46 19.43 -2.51 -11.79
CA THR A 46 19.33 -1.38 -12.72
C THR A 46 18.59 -0.22 -12.07
N TYR A 47 17.45 -0.48 -11.42
CA TYR A 47 16.72 0.55 -10.67
C TYR A 47 17.58 1.19 -9.58
N ALA A 48 18.37 0.40 -8.85
CA ALA A 48 19.28 0.91 -7.83
C ALA A 48 20.41 1.76 -8.43
N PHE A 49 20.95 1.36 -9.58
CA PHE A 49 21.96 2.14 -10.30
C PHE A 49 21.44 3.50 -10.77
N GLU A 50 20.19 3.57 -11.24
CA GLU A 50 19.54 4.82 -11.66
C GLU A 50 19.17 5.73 -10.48
N ARG A 51 19.14 5.19 -9.26
CA ARG A 51 18.71 5.87 -8.04
C ARG A 51 19.78 5.83 -6.92
N PRO A 52 20.99 6.37 -7.15
CA PRO A 52 22.11 6.21 -6.22
C PRO A 52 21.94 6.93 -4.87
N ARG A 53 20.93 7.81 -4.74
CA ARG A 53 20.61 8.53 -3.50
C ARG A 53 19.52 7.86 -2.66
N ASP A 54 18.79 6.92 -3.26
CA ASP A 54 17.68 6.25 -2.58
C ASP A 54 18.27 5.09 -1.73
N PRO A 55 18.00 5.04 -0.42
CA PRO A 55 18.58 4.04 0.46
C PRO A 55 17.88 2.69 0.31
N PHE A 56 18.57 1.60 0.65
CA PHE A 56 17.91 0.34 0.95
C PHE A 56 17.24 0.41 2.33
N ALA A 57 16.05 -0.18 2.45
CA ALA A 57 15.35 -0.25 3.72
C ALA A 57 16.08 -1.17 4.71
N THR A 58 16.03 -0.83 6.00
CA THR A 58 16.52 -1.70 7.07
C THR A 58 15.40 -2.66 7.49
N ILE A 59 15.61 -3.96 7.26
CA ILE A 59 14.65 -4.99 7.67
C ILE A 59 14.99 -5.43 9.09
N ILE A 60 14.10 -5.13 10.04
CA ILE A 60 14.25 -5.55 11.44
C ILE A 60 13.75 -6.99 11.58
N ALA A 61 14.54 -7.86 12.20
CA ALA A 61 14.05 -9.19 12.57
C ALA A 61 12.92 -9.08 13.62
N ARG A 62 11.91 -9.95 13.52
CA ARG A 62 10.90 -10.06 14.58
C ARG A 62 11.59 -10.60 15.84
N GLY A 63 11.63 -9.81 16.92
CA GLY A 63 12.29 -10.19 18.18
C GLY A 63 13.37 -9.25 18.69
N ASP A 64 13.91 -8.37 17.84
CA ASP A 64 15.00 -7.47 18.24
C ASP A 64 14.44 -6.13 18.78
N GLY A 65 14.21 -6.05 20.10
CA GLY A 65 13.80 -4.81 20.79
C GLY A 65 13.22 -4.99 22.21
N ASP A 66 13.21 -3.90 23.00
CA ASP A 66 12.82 -3.80 24.42
C ASP A 66 11.30 -3.88 24.69
N ASP A 67 10.50 -4.28 23.70
CA ASP A 67 9.04 -4.21 23.72
C ASP A 67 8.45 -5.55 23.25
N ASP A 68 8.23 -6.48 24.19
CA ASP A 68 7.63 -7.84 24.06
C ASP A 68 8.00 -8.70 22.83
N GLY A 69 9.00 -8.30 22.03
CA GLY A 69 9.66 -9.04 20.95
C GLY A 69 8.81 -9.45 19.75
N ARG A 70 7.59 -8.93 19.54
CA ARG A 70 6.66 -9.49 18.53
C ARG A 70 5.92 -8.50 17.62
N GLY A 71 6.06 -7.20 17.87
CA GLY A 71 5.28 -6.15 17.20
C GLY A 71 5.66 -5.91 15.74
N ALA A 72 4.65 -5.70 14.89
CA ALA A 72 4.84 -5.15 13.55
C ALA A 72 5.34 -3.70 13.66
N ARG A 73 6.33 -3.31 12.86
CA ARG A 73 6.88 -1.95 12.85
C ARG A 73 7.13 -1.42 11.45
N ILE A 74 6.85 -0.14 11.23
CA ILE A 74 7.25 0.65 10.06
C ILE A 74 7.59 2.05 10.54
N HIS A 75 8.87 2.43 10.48
CA HIS A 75 9.35 3.78 10.74
C HIS A 75 10.06 4.29 9.50
N GLY A 76 9.65 5.44 8.98
CA GLY A 76 10.33 6.04 7.84
C GLY A 76 10.18 7.54 7.81
N SER A 77 11.21 8.20 7.27
CA SER A 77 11.26 9.64 7.11
C SER A 77 11.43 10.04 5.66
N GLY A 78 10.79 11.13 5.29
CA GLY A 78 10.84 11.73 3.97
C GLY A 78 10.41 10.79 2.83
N LEU A 79 9.38 9.96 3.05
CA LEU A 79 8.86 9.06 2.02
C LEU A 79 8.25 9.87 0.88
N ARG A 80 8.53 9.44 -0.34
CA ARG A 80 8.03 10.01 -1.59
C ARG A 80 7.49 8.90 -2.48
N HIS A 81 6.54 9.24 -3.34
CA HIS A 81 6.00 8.29 -4.30
C HIS A 81 7.02 8.04 -5.43
N PRO A 82 7.41 6.78 -5.74
CA PRO A 82 8.43 6.52 -6.76
C PRO A 82 8.12 6.99 -8.18
N LEU A 83 6.84 7.10 -8.51
CA LEU A 83 6.36 7.57 -9.82
C LEU A 83 6.09 9.08 -9.90
N LEU A 84 6.36 9.84 -8.83
CA LEU A 84 6.18 11.30 -8.83
C LEU A 84 7.55 11.99 -8.79
N GLU A 85 7.75 12.95 -9.69
CA GLU A 85 8.98 13.77 -9.75
C GLU A 85 8.96 14.85 -8.67
N ASP A 86 7.96 15.72 -8.69
CA ASP A 86 7.73 16.77 -7.69
C ASP A 86 6.78 16.27 -6.60
N CYS A 87 7.35 15.58 -5.61
CA CYS A 87 6.60 14.97 -4.51
C CYS A 87 6.98 15.57 -3.16
N VAL A 88 5.98 16.01 -2.38
CA VAL A 88 6.16 16.43 -0.98
C VAL A 88 6.39 15.19 -0.12
N ALA A 89 7.48 15.24 0.65
CA ALA A 89 7.91 14.11 1.46
C ALA A 89 7.12 14.05 2.77
N ASN A 90 6.71 12.84 3.17
CA ASN A 90 5.96 12.65 4.41
C ASN A 90 6.53 11.48 5.22
N ASP A 91 6.39 11.56 6.54
CA ASP A 91 6.93 10.56 7.47
C ASP A 91 5.86 9.54 7.87
N ILE A 92 6.28 8.36 8.31
CA ILE A 92 5.41 7.32 8.87
C ILE A 92 6.03 6.72 10.12
N ALA A 93 5.22 6.54 11.15
CA ALA A 93 5.55 5.75 12.32
C ALA A 93 4.37 4.85 12.68
N LEU A 94 4.58 3.54 12.58
CA LEU A 94 3.67 2.50 13.06
C LEU A 94 4.47 1.51 13.91
N ASP A 95 4.03 1.26 15.13
CA ASP A 95 4.66 0.35 16.10
C ASP A 95 3.63 -0.12 17.15
N ALA A 96 4.09 -0.59 18.31
CA ALA A 96 3.22 -1.06 19.38
C ALA A 96 2.40 0.06 20.03
N GLU A 97 2.96 1.28 20.10
CA GLU A 97 2.27 2.44 20.67
C GLU A 97 1.23 2.98 19.68
N THR A 98 1.61 3.08 18.39
CA THR A 98 0.73 3.58 17.34
C THR A 98 0.60 2.55 16.23
N ARG A 99 -0.47 1.74 16.28
CA ARG A 99 -0.71 0.63 15.36
C ARG A 99 -1.52 1.03 14.13
N ALA A 100 -2.31 2.09 14.21
CA ALA A 100 -3.04 2.61 13.06
C ALA A 100 -3.03 4.14 12.97
N LEU A 101 -2.98 4.65 11.74
CA LEU A 101 -3.23 6.07 11.45
C LEU A 101 -4.56 6.25 10.72
N ILE A 102 -5.42 7.09 11.26
CA ILE A 102 -6.62 7.60 10.57
C ILE A 102 -6.27 8.93 9.93
N ILE A 103 -6.38 9.00 8.62
CA ILE A 103 -5.94 10.13 7.80
C ILE A 103 -7.16 10.82 7.24
N SER A 104 -7.45 11.99 7.79
CA SER A 104 -8.55 12.85 7.35
C SER A 104 -8.07 13.96 6.40
N GLY A 105 -9.02 14.63 5.75
CA GLY A 105 -8.74 15.75 4.85
C GLY A 105 -9.72 15.79 3.68
N SER A 106 -9.73 16.92 2.96
CA SER A 106 -10.57 17.12 1.78
C SER A 106 -10.18 16.18 0.63
N ASN A 107 -11.05 16.03 -0.37
CA ASN A 107 -10.68 15.31 -1.59
C ASN A 107 -9.52 16.02 -2.28
N MET A 108 -8.69 15.27 -3.00
CA MET A 108 -7.49 15.78 -3.69
C MET A 108 -6.34 16.26 -2.78
N SER A 109 -6.50 16.27 -1.46
CA SER A 109 -5.46 16.69 -0.50
C SER A 109 -4.24 15.76 -0.38
N GLY A 110 -4.21 14.64 -1.10
CA GLY A 110 -3.08 13.70 -1.12
C GLY A 110 -3.24 12.43 -0.28
N LYS A 111 -4.38 12.23 0.41
CA LYS A 111 -4.67 11.03 1.24
C LYS A 111 -4.33 9.69 0.54
N SER A 112 -4.96 9.42 -0.61
CA SER A 112 -4.75 8.16 -1.36
C SER A 112 -3.33 8.06 -1.92
N THR A 113 -2.72 9.19 -2.30
CA THR A 113 -1.32 9.26 -2.74
C THR A 113 -0.37 8.89 -1.61
N TYR A 114 -0.63 9.32 -0.39
CA TYR A 114 0.16 8.96 0.78
C TYR A 114 0.05 7.46 1.10
N LEU A 115 -1.16 6.87 1.07
CA LEU A 115 -1.32 5.41 1.20
C LEU A 115 -0.52 4.64 0.15
N ARG A 116 -0.62 5.05 -1.12
CA ARG A 116 0.15 4.45 -2.22
C ARG A 116 1.66 4.64 -2.05
N THR A 117 2.08 5.78 -1.51
CA THR A 117 3.49 6.07 -1.22
C THR A 117 4.04 5.09 -0.20
N VAL A 118 3.36 4.90 0.93
CA VAL A 118 3.76 3.94 1.95
C VAL A 118 3.75 2.53 1.39
N GLY A 119 2.64 2.10 0.79
CA GLY A 119 2.50 0.75 0.24
C GLY A 119 3.55 0.41 -0.81
N THR A 120 3.82 1.32 -1.75
CA THR A 120 4.82 1.09 -2.81
C THR A 120 6.23 1.02 -2.24
N ASN A 121 6.58 1.89 -1.27
CA ASN A 121 7.89 1.83 -0.62
C ASN A 121 8.08 0.54 0.20
N VAL A 122 7.02 0.02 0.84
CA VAL A 122 7.06 -1.29 1.50
C VAL A 122 7.25 -2.41 0.48
N VAL A 123 6.57 -2.38 -0.67
CA VAL A 123 6.77 -3.38 -1.74
C VAL A 123 8.20 -3.35 -2.26
N LEU A 124 8.76 -2.16 -2.54
CA LEU A 124 10.15 -2.02 -2.97
C LEU A 124 11.13 -2.57 -1.93
N ALA A 125 10.93 -2.22 -0.66
CA ALA A 125 11.76 -2.72 0.44
C ALA A 125 11.75 -4.25 0.53
N LEU A 126 10.57 -4.86 0.51
CA LEU A 126 10.42 -6.32 0.63
C LEU A 126 10.82 -7.08 -0.64
N ALA A 127 10.88 -6.40 -1.79
CA ALA A 127 11.46 -6.92 -3.03
C ALA A 127 12.98 -6.79 -3.07
N GLY A 128 13.61 -6.10 -2.11
CA GLY A 128 15.06 -5.87 -2.10
C GLY A 128 15.52 -4.73 -3.02
N ALA A 129 14.63 -3.80 -3.39
CA ALA A 129 14.99 -2.56 -4.09
C ALA A 129 15.27 -1.41 -3.10
N PRO A 130 16.03 -0.38 -3.51
CA PRO A 130 16.07 0.88 -2.77
C PRO A 130 14.69 1.53 -2.75
N VAL A 131 14.44 2.30 -1.69
CA VAL A 131 13.17 2.97 -1.42
C VAL A 131 13.29 4.47 -1.62
N ARG A 132 12.18 5.10 -1.99
CA ARG A 132 12.08 6.55 -2.17
C ARG A 132 11.79 7.21 -0.83
N ALA A 133 12.79 7.25 0.03
CA ALA A 133 12.72 7.85 1.37
C ALA A 133 14.09 8.39 1.79
N GLN A 134 14.13 9.16 2.88
CA GLN A 134 15.41 9.46 3.56
C GLN A 134 15.87 8.27 4.40
N LYS A 135 14.94 7.62 5.09
CA LYS A 135 15.15 6.38 5.84
C LYS A 135 13.86 5.57 5.82
N LEU A 136 13.97 4.24 5.75
CA LEU A 136 12.87 3.33 6.01
C LEU A 136 13.38 2.11 6.78
N GLU A 137 12.65 1.78 7.84
CA GLU A 137 12.93 0.67 8.73
C GLU A 137 11.61 -0.07 8.98
N LEU A 138 11.59 -1.37 8.75
CA LEU A 138 10.36 -2.15 8.89
C LEU A 138 10.63 -3.61 9.25
N THR A 139 9.67 -4.24 9.92
CA THR A 139 9.62 -5.70 10.01
C THR A 139 9.09 -6.31 8.69
N PRO A 140 9.32 -7.61 8.42
CA PRO A 140 8.61 -8.31 7.35
C PRO A 140 7.09 -8.21 7.53
N LEU A 141 6.36 -7.85 6.47
CA LEU A 141 4.92 -7.59 6.49
C LEU A 141 4.24 -8.20 5.26
N HIS A 142 2.99 -8.63 5.43
CA HIS A 142 2.08 -8.80 4.29
C HIS A 142 1.39 -7.48 4.00
N LEU A 143 1.38 -7.04 2.74
CA LEU A 143 0.63 -5.86 2.34
C LEU A 143 -0.76 -6.26 1.87
N GLY A 144 -1.79 -5.64 2.44
CA GLY A 144 -3.16 -5.75 1.97
C GLY A 144 -3.81 -4.39 1.82
N ALA A 145 -4.34 -4.10 0.62
CA ALA A 145 -4.88 -2.79 0.31
C ALA A 145 -6.28 -2.89 -0.29
N THR A 146 -7.19 -2.04 0.17
CA THR A 146 -8.44 -1.72 -0.52
C THR A 146 -8.38 -0.24 -0.91
N LEU A 147 -7.88 0.01 -2.11
CA LEU A 147 -7.82 1.35 -2.68
C LEU A 147 -9.02 1.55 -3.59
N ARG A 148 -9.58 2.75 -3.64
CA ARG A 148 -10.61 3.06 -4.65
C ARG A 148 -9.98 2.93 -6.04
N ILE A 149 -10.49 1.98 -6.81
CA ILE A 149 -10.32 1.94 -8.25
C ILE A 149 -11.52 2.70 -8.78
N GLU A 150 -11.29 3.92 -9.30
CA GLU A 150 -12.30 4.60 -10.09
C GLU A 150 -12.56 3.74 -11.31
N ASP A 151 -13.71 3.04 -11.37
CA ASP A 151 -14.27 2.66 -12.66
C ASP A 151 -15.75 2.25 -12.66
N SER A 152 -16.39 2.72 -13.74
CA SER A 152 -17.69 2.42 -14.37
C SER A 152 -18.92 2.33 -13.46
N LEU A 153 -19.91 3.20 -13.71
CA LEU A 153 -21.23 3.37 -13.06
C LEU A 153 -22.16 2.14 -13.01
N ALA A 154 -21.80 0.98 -13.56
CA ALA A 154 -22.67 -0.20 -13.56
C ALA A 154 -22.60 -1.05 -12.25
N ALA A 155 -23.73 -1.12 -11.51
CA ALA A 155 -24.04 -2.07 -10.42
C ALA A 155 -23.64 -1.70 -8.96
N GLY A 156 -24.41 -0.81 -8.31
CA GLY A 156 -24.22 -0.41 -6.91
C GLY A 156 -24.26 -1.56 -5.85
N ARG A 157 -25.10 -2.59 -6.02
CA ARG A 157 -25.13 -3.75 -5.10
C ARG A 157 -23.90 -4.66 -5.24
N SER A 158 -23.41 -4.85 -6.47
CA SER A 158 -22.24 -5.71 -6.73
C SER A 158 -20.97 -5.12 -6.11
N ARG A 159 -20.80 -3.79 -6.16
CA ARG A 159 -19.61 -3.11 -5.60
C ARG A 159 -19.50 -3.26 -4.08
N PHE A 160 -20.61 -3.09 -3.36
CA PHE A 160 -20.59 -3.23 -1.91
C PHE A 160 -20.21 -4.66 -1.48
N PHE A 161 -20.77 -5.68 -2.12
CA PHE A 161 -20.38 -7.07 -1.83
C PHE A 161 -18.93 -7.38 -2.25
N ALA A 162 -18.46 -6.85 -3.37
CA ALA A 162 -17.06 -7.00 -3.78
C ALA A 162 -16.10 -6.31 -2.79
N GLU A 163 -16.47 -5.15 -2.27
CA GLU A 163 -15.74 -4.48 -1.19
C GLU A 163 -15.70 -5.33 0.07
N LEU A 164 -16.86 -5.83 0.55
CA LEU A 164 -16.91 -6.73 1.70
C LEU A 164 -16.08 -8.01 1.50
N ALA A 165 -16.08 -8.59 0.30
CA ALA A 165 -15.26 -9.74 -0.01
C ALA A 165 -13.76 -9.43 0.10
N ARG A 166 -13.32 -8.26 -0.38
CA ARG A 166 -11.92 -7.80 -0.21
C ARG A 166 -11.57 -7.55 1.25
N LEU A 167 -12.47 -6.92 2.02
CA LEU A 167 -12.26 -6.72 3.46
C LEU A 167 -12.16 -8.05 4.20
N LYS A 168 -12.98 -9.04 3.84
CA LYS A 168 -12.89 -10.40 4.39
C LYS A 168 -11.54 -11.05 4.08
N GLN A 169 -11.01 -10.88 2.87
CA GLN A 169 -9.68 -11.39 2.52
C GLN A 169 -8.59 -10.77 3.39
N LEU A 170 -8.67 -9.47 3.72
CA LEU A 170 -7.72 -8.82 4.62
C LEU A 170 -7.79 -9.42 6.04
N VAL A 171 -9.00 -9.61 6.57
CA VAL A 171 -9.19 -10.27 7.87
C VAL A 171 -8.62 -11.69 7.85
N ASP A 172 -8.83 -12.45 6.78
CA ASP A 172 -8.30 -13.82 6.65
C ASP A 172 -6.77 -13.86 6.58
N VAL A 173 -6.14 -12.87 5.96
CA VAL A 173 -4.67 -12.74 5.98
C VAL A 173 -4.20 -12.46 7.41
N ALA A 174 -4.80 -11.50 8.09
CA ALA A 174 -4.43 -11.17 9.47
C ALA A 174 -4.62 -12.37 10.44
N GLU A 175 -5.71 -13.12 10.30
CA GLU A 175 -5.97 -14.33 11.09
C GLU A 175 -4.90 -15.41 10.87
N ARG A 176 -4.55 -15.67 9.60
CA ARG A 176 -3.50 -16.66 9.28
C ARG A 176 -2.14 -16.24 9.82
N SER A 177 -1.80 -14.95 9.72
CA SER A 177 -0.56 -14.40 10.27
C SER A 177 -0.47 -14.60 11.78
N GLN A 178 -1.57 -14.35 12.50
CA GLN A 178 -1.63 -14.54 13.95
C GLN A 178 -1.55 -16.02 14.36
N GLN A 179 -2.23 -16.92 13.63
CA GLN A 179 -2.24 -18.36 13.94
C GLN A 179 -0.86 -19.03 13.75
N ARG A 180 -0.01 -18.44 12.91
CA ARG A 180 1.35 -18.91 12.64
C ARG A 180 2.41 -18.18 13.46
N ASP A 181 2.03 -17.44 14.49
CA ASP A 181 3.00 -16.69 15.32
C ASP A 181 4.06 -17.66 15.90
N GLY A 182 5.32 -17.48 15.47
CA GLY A 182 6.45 -18.39 15.74
C GLY A 182 7.01 -19.12 14.51
N ASP A 183 6.33 -19.08 13.36
CA ASP A 183 6.87 -19.47 12.05
C ASP A 183 7.71 -18.31 11.47
N ALA A 184 8.88 -18.61 10.89
CA ALA A 184 9.72 -17.64 10.22
C ALA A 184 9.00 -16.93 9.06
N HIS A 185 7.94 -17.53 8.53
CA HIS A 185 7.13 -16.98 7.44
C HIS A 185 5.82 -16.32 7.87
N ALA A 186 5.53 -16.23 9.17
CA ALA A 186 4.38 -15.48 9.65
C ALA A 186 4.72 -13.98 9.67
N ALA A 187 4.19 -13.21 8.72
CA ALA A 187 4.35 -11.76 8.70
C ALA A 187 3.02 -11.08 9.07
N PRO A 188 3.00 -10.08 9.98
CA PRO A 188 1.79 -9.31 10.27
C PRO A 188 1.26 -8.58 9.02
N LEU A 189 -0.03 -8.29 9.02
CA LEU A 189 -0.65 -7.52 7.94
C LEU A 189 -0.40 -6.02 8.12
N LEU A 190 0.12 -5.37 7.08
CA LEU A 190 -0.01 -3.94 6.83
C LEU A 190 -1.28 -3.70 6.01
N PHE A 191 -2.32 -3.12 6.61
CA PHE A 191 -3.55 -2.77 5.91
C PHE A 191 -3.54 -1.32 5.42
N LEU A 192 -3.97 -1.10 4.16
CA LEU A 192 -4.18 0.21 3.57
C LEU A 192 -5.63 0.33 3.11
N LEU A 193 -6.45 1.09 3.83
CA LEU A 193 -7.88 1.23 3.55
C LEU A 193 -8.18 2.65 3.04
N ASP A 194 -8.68 2.77 1.81
CA ASP A 194 -9.04 4.06 1.21
C ASP A 194 -10.56 4.24 1.17
N GLU A 195 -11.10 5.15 1.99
CA GLU A 195 -12.54 5.45 2.10
C GLU A 195 -13.44 4.21 2.23
N VAL A 196 -13.14 3.38 3.23
CA VAL A 196 -13.84 2.12 3.47
C VAL A 196 -15.34 2.30 3.77
N LEU A 197 -16.18 1.42 3.22
CA LEU A 197 -17.64 1.41 3.38
C LEU A 197 -18.31 2.72 2.92
N ALA A 198 -17.79 3.39 1.89
CA ALA A 198 -18.40 4.59 1.32
C ALA A 198 -19.84 4.39 0.79
N GLY A 199 -20.24 3.14 0.49
CA GLY A 199 -21.55 2.80 -0.07
C GLY A 199 -22.73 2.67 0.93
N THR A 200 -22.52 2.90 2.23
CA THR A 200 -23.59 2.80 3.26
C THR A 200 -23.91 4.15 3.92
N ASN A 201 -24.90 4.17 4.81
CA ASN A 201 -25.26 5.33 5.63
C ASN A 201 -24.11 5.72 6.57
N SER A 202 -23.95 7.02 6.88
CA SER A 202 -22.82 7.54 7.67
C SER A 202 -22.63 6.83 9.02
N GLY A 203 -23.70 6.60 9.78
CA GLY A 203 -23.61 5.90 11.07
C GLY A 203 -23.24 4.42 10.96
N ASP A 204 -23.60 3.74 9.87
CA ASP A 204 -23.20 2.35 9.63
C ASP A 204 -21.77 2.26 9.12
N ARG A 205 -21.36 3.24 8.30
CA ARG A 205 -19.98 3.38 7.81
C ARG A 205 -19.02 3.57 8.98
N GLN A 206 -19.30 4.51 9.88
CA GLN A 206 -18.48 4.79 11.04
C GLN A 206 -18.29 3.55 11.92
N ARG A 207 -19.40 2.91 12.33
CA ARG A 207 -19.36 1.72 13.18
C ARG A 207 -18.67 0.55 12.48
N GLY A 208 -19.00 0.30 11.21
CA GLY A 208 -18.40 -0.77 10.42
C GLY A 208 -16.90 -0.59 10.22
N ALA A 209 -16.44 0.63 9.94
CA ALA A 209 -15.02 0.94 9.78
C ALA A 209 -14.26 0.71 11.08
N MET A 210 -14.76 1.20 12.22
CA MET A 210 -14.09 1.00 13.50
C MET A 210 -14.06 -0.46 13.92
N LEU A 211 -15.16 -1.20 13.74
CA LEU A 211 -15.19 -2.65 14.00
C LEU A 211 -14.18 -3.41 13.16
N LEU A 212 -14.01 -3.04 11.89
CA LEU A 212 -13.00 -3.63 11.02
C LEU A 212 -11.60 -3.32 11.51
N ILE A 213 -11.32 -2.06 11.84
CA ILE A 213 -9.99 -1.62 12.32
C ILE A 213 -9.64 -2.38 13.61
N ASP A 214 -10.55 -2.43 14.58
CA ASP A 214 -10.37 -3.18 15.83
C ASP A 214 -10.12 -4.67 15.57
N ALA A 215 -10.85 -5.26 14.63
CA ALA A 215 -10.67 -6.66 14.24
C ALA A 215 -9.27 -6.89 13.65
N LEU A 216 -8.75 -5.98 12.83
CA LEU A 216 -7.40 -6.10 12.27
C LEU A 216 -6.33 -5.90 13.34
N LEU A 217 -6.46 -4.86 14.18
CA LEU A 217 -5.52 -4.54 15.25
C LEU A 217 -5.44 -5.64 16.32
N SER A 218 -6.58 -6.23 16.69
CA SER A 218 -6.62 -7.38 17.62
C SER A 218 -5.92 -8.63 17.08
N ARG A 219 -5.68 -8.71 15.76
CA ARG A 219 -4.93 -9.78 15.08
C ARG A 219 -3.46 -9.42 14.84
N GLY A 220 -2.97 -8.35 15.47
CA GLY A 220 -1.58 -7.90 15.35
C GLY A 220 -1.25 -7.16 14.05
N ALA A 221 -2.26 -6.80 13.25
CA ALA A 221 -2.06 -5.98 12.07
C ALA A 221 -1.76 -4.51 12.44
N ILE A 222 -1.11 -3.79 11.54
CA ILE A 222 -0.90 -2.34 11.60
C ILE A 222 -1.38 -1.70 10.29
N GLY A 223 -1.69 -0.41 10.27
CA GLY A 223 -2.12 0.16 9.00
C GLY A 223 -2.59 1.60 8.95
N LEU A 224 -3.02 1.97 7.76
CA LEU A 224 -3.45 3.31 7.40
C LEU A 224 -4.89 3.27 6.89
N VAL A 225 -5.70 4.22 7.33
CA VAL A 225 -7.08 4.38 6.88
C VAL A 225 -7.29 5.82 6.46
N THR A 226 -7.72 6.06 5.21
CA THR A 226 -8.16 7.39 4.80
C THR A 226 -9.67 7.52 4.99
N THR A 227 -10.10 8.73 5.31
CA THR A 227 -11.51 9.07 5.39
C THR A 227 -11.73 10.55 5.11
N HIS A 228 -12.89 10.88 4.55
CA HIS A 228 -13.42 12.25 4.59
C HIS A 228 -14.50 12.41 5.67
N ASP A 229 -14.88 11.32 6.35
CA ASP A 229 -15.87 11.27 7.42
C ASP A 229 -15.20 11.57 8.76
N LEU A 230 -15.41 12.78 9.28
CA LEU A 230 -14.88 13.23 10.57
C LEU A 230 -15.34 12.37 11.74
N ALA A 231 -16.51 11.73 11.64
CA ALA A 231 -17.02 10.89 12.72
C ALA A 231 -16.13 9.64 12.96
N ILE A 232 -15.47 9.13 11.91
CA ILE A 232 -14.48 8.06 12.03
C ILE A 232 -13.24 8.56 12.77
N ALA A 233 -12.74 9.74 12.40
CA ALA A 233 -11.57 10.35 13.03
C ALA A 233 -11.83 10.64 14.52
N GLU A 234 -13.01 11.18 14.85
CA GLU A 234 -13.43 11.44 16.23
C GLU A 234 -13.53 10.15 17.05
N SER A 235 -14.12 9.09 16.49
CA SER A 235 -14.20 7.76 17.14
C SER A 235 -12.86 7.09 17.38
N ALA A 236 -11.83 7.46 16.61
CA ALA A 236 -10.49 6.95 16.80
C ALA A 236 -9.77 7.62 17.98
N ARG A 237 -10.13 8.86 18.38
CA ARG A 237 -9.49 9.58 19.50
C ARG A 237 -9.56 8.84 20.83
N GLU A 238 -10.64 8.09 21.03
CA GLU A 238 -10.91 7.39 22.29
C GLU A 238 -10.20 6.03 22.39
N ARG A 239 -9.47 5.63 21.34
CA ARG A 239 -8.88 4.28 21.22
C ARG A 239 -7.35 4.36 21.32
N GLY A 240 -6.81 3.67 22.32
CA GLY A 240 -5.36 3.47 22.42
C GLY A 240 -4.82 2.68 21.21
N GLY A 241 -3.66 3.07 20.70
CA GLY A 241 -3.05 2.44 19.53
C GLY A 241 -3.50 3.01 18.18
N ILE A 242 -4.34 4.06 18.16
CA ILE A 242 -4.80 4.71 16.93
C ILE A 242 -4.54 6.21 17.03
N GLU A 243 -3.82 6.76 16.06
CA GLU A 243 -3.58 8.20 15.95
C GLU A 243 -4.37 8.81 14.78
N ASN A 244 -4.77 10.07 14.95
CA ASN A 244 -5.32 10.86 13.86
C ASN A 244 -4.23 11.72 13.23
N ARG A 245 -4.23 11.75 11.91
CA ARG A 245 -3.44 12.67 11.07
C ARG A 245 -4.37 13.31 10.04
N HIS A 246 -3.95 14.43 9.47
CA HIS A 246 -4.73 15.07 8.42
C HIS A 246 -3.88 15.78 7.37
N PHE A 247 -4.47 15.93 6.19
CA PHE A 247 -4.07 16.92 5.20
C PHE A 247 -5.06 18.08 5.23
N THR A 248 -4.58 19.30 4.97
CA THR A 248 -5.40 20.51 4.93
C THR A 248 -5.39 21.15 3.55
N ASP A 249 -6.42 21.94 3.28
CA ASP A 249 -6.51 22.84 2.14
C ASP A 249 -6.50 24.29 2.62
N GLU A 250 -5.89 25.16 1.84
CA GLU A 250 -5.93 26.61 2.04
C GLU A 250 -6.66 27.28 0.88
N LEU A 251 -7.27 28.44 1.13
CA LEU A 251 -7.88 29.24 0.08
C LEU A 251 -6.78 30.02 -0.65
N GLY A 252 -6.43 29.56 -1.86
CA GLY A 252 -5.48 30.22 -2.73
C GLY A 252 -6.13 30.82 -3.97
N VAL A 253 -5.30 31.12 -4.96
CA VAL A 253 -5.71 31.69 -6.25
C VAL A 253 -5.36 30.69 -7.35
N GLY A 254 -6.35 30.32 -8.15
CA GLY A 254 -6.22 29.43 -9.29
C GLY A 254 -5.54 30.08 -10.49
N PRO A 255 -5.24 29.30 -11.55
CA PRO A 255 -4.55 29.78 -12.76
C PRO A 255 -5.29 30.90 -13.51
N ASP A 256 -6.61 31.00 -13.30
CA ASP A 256 -7.53 31.97 -13.88
C ASP A 256 -7.76 33.20 -12.98
N GLY A 257 -7.07 33.30 -11.85
CA GLY A 257 -7.26 34.37 -10.86
C GLY A 257 -8.47 34.16 -9.96
N ALA A 258 -9.21 33.05 -10.10
CA ALA A 258 -10.35 32.73 -9.25
C ALA A 258 -9.91 32.08 -7.92
N PRO A 259 -10.70 32.18 -6.84
CA PRO A 259 -10.43 31.47 -5.60
C PRO A 259 -10.41 29.95 -5.84
N ALA A 260 -9.32 29.28 -5.49
CA ALA A 260 -9.13 27.85 -5.68
C ALA A 260 -8.50 27.22 -4.43
N PRO A 261 -8.82 25.96 -4.10
CA PRO A 261 -8.15 25.28 -3.00
C PRO A 261 -6.70 24.98 -3.39
N THR A 262 -5.77 25.38 -2.54
CA THR A 262 -4.34 25.04 -2.65
C THR A 262 -3.97 24.03 -1.58
N PHE A 263 -3.16 23.04 -1.95
CA PHE A 263 -2.75 21.96 -1.08
C PHE A 263 -1.23 21.96 -0.97
N ASP A 264 -0.70 21.93 0.25
CA ASP A 264 0.73 21.80 0.50
C ASP A 264 1.18 20.34 0.61
N TYR A 265 0.22 19.41 0.64
CA TYR A 265 0.43 17.96 0.72
C TYR A 265 1.30 17.50 1.91
N GLN A 266 1.30 18.28 3.00
CA GLN A 266 2.01 17.94 4.24
C GLN A 266 1.05 17.29 5.25
N LEU A 267 1.40 16.08 5.69
CA LEU A 267 0.68 15.35 6.72
C LEU A 267 0.94 15.99 8.09
N ARG A 268 -0.13 16.24 8.84
CA ARG A 268 -0.10 16.90 10.16
C ARG A 268 -0.72 16.03 11.23
N ASP A 269 -0.32 16.27 12.47
CA ASP A 269 -0.92 15.69 13.67
C ASP A 269 -2.37 16.12 13.89
N GLY A 270 -3.18 15.20 14.40
CA GLY A 270 -4.55 15.47 14.83
C GLY A 270 -5.61 15.38 13.73
N ILE A 271 -6.82 15.82 14.07
CA ILE A 271 -7.98 15.87 13.17
C ILE A 271 -8.05 17.26 12.55
N VAL A 272 -8.49 17.34 11.30
CA VAL A 272 -8.75 18.63 10.64
C VAL A 272 -9.83 19.42 11.41
N GLU A 273 -9.51 20.64 11.85
CA GLU A 273 -10.43 21.47 12.66
C GLU A 273 -11.45 22.25 11.81
N GLY A 274 -11.30 22.27 10.49
CA GLY A 274 -12.27 22.89 9.58
C GLY A 274 -11.92 22.68 8.11
N SER A 275 -12.95 22.52 7.27
CA SER A 275 -12.77 22.50 5.81
C SER A 275 -13.01 23.89 5.23
N ASN A 276 -12.06 24.38 4.42
CA ASN A 276 -12.23 25.63 3.69
C ASN A 276 -13.23 25.52 2.52
N ALA A 277 -13.88 24.37 2.31
CA ALA A 277 -14.88 24.18 1.26
C ALA A 277 -16.04 25.18 1.33
N LEU A 278 -16.51 25.54 2.53
CA LEU A 278 -17.54 26.58 2.70
C LEU A 278 -17.01 27.98 2.33
N ALA A 279 -15.76 28.28 2.68
CA ALA A 279 -15.12 29.54 2.27
C ALA A 279 -14.93 29.59 0.75
N LEU A 280 -14.55 28.47 0.13
CA LEU A 280 -14.43 28.32 -1.31
C LEU A 280 -15.78 28.49 -2.00
N MET A 281 -16.84 27.81 -1.54
CA MET A 281 -18.21 27.93 -2.07
C MET A 281 -18.71 29.38 -2.01
N ARG A 282 -18.38 30.13 -0.96
CA ARG A 282 -18.67 31.57 -0.87
C ARG A 282 -17.84 32.37 -1.87
N ALA A 283 -16.54 32.08 -1.97
CA ALA A 283 -15.61 32.80 -2.83
C ALA A 283 -15.92 32.64 -4.33
N ILE A 284 -16.46 31.49 -4.74
CA ILE A 284 -16.95 31.24 -6.11
C ILE A 284 -18.44 31.61 -6.32
N GLY A 285 -19.10 32.20 -5.31
CA GLY A 285 -20.45 32.74 -5.43
C GLY A 285 -21.60 31.73 -5.37
N LEU A 286 -21.37 30.49 -4.92
CA LEU A 286 -22.42 29.45 -4.82
C LEU A 286 -23.35 29.65 -3.61
N THR A 287 -22.91 30.39 -2.58
CA THR A 287 -23.73 30.68 -1.39
C THR A 287 -23.51 32.11 -0.94
N GLN A 288 -24.59 32.83 -0.60
CA GLN A 288 -24.49 34.13 0.05
C GLN A 288 -24.35 33.96 1.58
N ALA A 289 -23.58 34.85 2.21
CA ALA A 289 -23.46 34.90 3.66
C ALA A 289 -24.85 35.15 4.28
N THR A 290 -25.22 34.32 5.26
CA THR A 290 -26.34 34.59 6.18
C THR A 290 -25.83 35.38 7.37
#